data_AF-A0A7C5XZ48-F1
#
_entry.id   AF-A0A7C5XZ48-F1
#
_cell.length_a   1.000
_cell.length_b   1.000
_cell.length_c   1.000
_cell.angle_alpha   90.00
_cell.angle_beta   90.00
_cell.angle_gamma   90.00
#
_symmetry.space_group_name_H-M   'P 1'
#
loop_
_entity.id
_entity.type
_entity.pdbx_description
1 polymer ?
#
loop_
_entity_poly.entity_id
_entity_poly.type
_entity_poly.pdbx_seq_one_letter_code
_entity_poly.pdbx_strand_id
1 'polypeptide(L)' 'MRRLEGRFLIHSAVLDEVRRSVLEWDTASFSVGQFKERFGLTRKLAIPILEWLDSERVTRRRGSERIILRPGSGA' A
#
# COMPACT_ATOMS: atom_id res chain seq x y z
N MET A 1 -10.24 -6.05 -12.77
CA MET A 1 -10.39 -4.66 -12.30
C MET A 1 -10.83 -4.67 -10.84
N ARG A 2 -10.33 -3.74 -10.02
CA ARG A 2 -10.80 -3.49 -8.65
C ARG A 2 -11.29 -2.05 -8.53
N ARG A 3 -12.32 -1.84 -7.72
CA ARG A 3 -12.86 -0.52 -7.41
C ARG A 3 -12.33 -0.05 -6.05
N LEU A 4 -11.67 1.11 -6.00
CA LEU A 4 -11.19 1.74 -4.76
C LEU A 4 -12.01 3.00 -4.44
N GLU A 5 -12.33 3.22 -3.15
CA GLU A 5 -13.18 4.31 -2.65
C GLU A 5 -14.49 4.51 -3.45
N GLY A 6 -15.03 3.47 -4.08
CA GLY A 6 -16.21 3.57 -4.95
C GLY A 6 -15.98 4.31 -6.29
N ARG A 7 -14.84 4.98 -6.49
CA ARG A 7 -14.62 5.94 -7.58
C ARG A 7 -13.49 5.58 -8.54
N PHE A 8 -12.46 4.87 -8.10
CA PHE A 8 -11.32 4.52 -8.95
C PHE A 8 -11.42 3.09 -9.43
N LEU A 9 -11.30 2.87 -10.74
CA LEU A 9 -11.13 1.54 -11.32
C LEU A 9 -9.65 1.33 -11.62
N ILE A 10 -9.04 0.36 -10.95
CA ILE A 10 -7.62 0.01 -11.11
C ILE A 10 -7.53 -1.43 -11.60
N HIS A 11 -6.59 -1.72 -12.50
CA HIS A 11 -6.34 -3.09 -12.93
C HIS A 11 -5.81 -3.92 -11.75
N SER A 12 -6.34 -5.14 -11.56
CA SER A 12 -5.94 -5.99 -10.42
C SER A 12 -4.44 -6.29 -10.43
N ALA A 13 -3.88 -6.54 -11.61
CA ALA A 13 -2.45 -6.78 -11.78
C ALA A 13 -1.57 -5.65 -11.23
N VAL A 14 -1.98 -4.39 -11.41
CA VAL A 14 -1.24 -3.22 -10.89
C VAL A 14 -1.26 -3.21 -9.35
N LEU A 15 -2.40 -3.54 -8.74
CA LEU A 15 -2.50 -3.62 -7.29
C LEU A 15 -1.70 -4.79 -6.72
N ASP A 16 -1.65 -5.91 -7.43
CA ASP A 16 -0.84 -7.07 -7.04
C ASP A 16 0.67 -6.74 -7.12
N GLU A 17 1.11 -5.98 -8.12
CA GLU A 17 2.48 -5.47 -8.22
C GLU A 17 2.82 -4.48 -7.08
N VAL A 18 1.93 -3.53 -6.79
CA VAL A 18 2.12 -2.61 -5.67
C VAL A 18 2.23 -3.37 -4.35
N ARG A 19 1.34 -4.35 -4.12
CA ARG A 19 1.37 -5.21 -2.94
C ARG A 19 2.71 -5.93 -2.81
N ARG A 20 3.19 -6.56 -3.88
CA ARG A 20 4.48 -7.25 -3.89
C ARG A 20 5.62 -6.30 -3.57
N SER A 21 5.69 -5.15 -4.26
CA SER A 21 6.73 -4.15 -4.01
C SER A 21 6.70 -3.58 -2.60
N VAL A 22 5.53 -3.50 -1.94
CA VAL A 22 5.43 -3.04 -0.55
C VAL A 22 5.98 -4.10 0.42
N LEU A 23 5.68 -5.38 0.20
CA LEU A 23 6.18 -6.47 1.05
C LEU A 23 7.71 -6.63 0.96
N GLU A 24 8.26 -6.43 -0.24
CA GLU A 24 9.69 -6.49 -0.56
C GLU A 24 10.44 -5.20 -0.20
N TRP A 25 9.74 -4.13 0.20
CA TRP A 25 10.40 -2.88 0.54
C TRP A 25 11.27 -3.07 1.79
N ASP A 26 12.57 -2.78 1.68
CA ASP A 26 13.53 -2.81 2.79
C ASP A 26 13.31 -1.66 3.80
N THR A 27 12.17 -1.70 4.50
CA THR A 27 11.84 -0.85 5.65
C THR A 27 10.76 -1.53 6.51
N ALA A 28 10.67 -1.21 7.79
CA ALA A 28 9.57 -1.68 8.65
C ALA A 28 8.30 -0.81 8.51
N SER A 29 8.47 0.48 8.19
CA SER A 29 7.37 1.42 8.01
C SER A 29 7.68 2.46 6.93
N PHE A 30 6.64 3.12 6.44
CA PHE A 30 6.76 4.24 5.51
C PHE A 30 5.64 5.25 5.69
N SER A 31 5.94 6.50 5.39
CA SER A 31 4.98 7.60 5.31
C SER A 31 4.22 7.59 3.97
N VAL A 32 3.09 8.30 3.92
CA VAL A 32 2.37 8.56 2.66
C VAL A 32 3.27 9.29 1.65
N GLY A 33 4.22 10.11 2.12
CA GLY A 33 5.20 10.79 1.29
C GLY A 33 6.07 9.81 0.51
N GLN A 34 6.75 8.93 1.22
CA GLN A 34 7.63 7.91 0.65
C GLN A 34 6.89 6.97 -0.30
N PHE A 35 5.64 6.60 0.03
CA PHE A 35 4.82 5.77 -0.84
C PHE A 35 4.56 6.44 -2.20
N LYS A 36 4.20 7.73 -2.20
CA LYS A 36 3.98 8.48 -3.45
C LYS A 36 5.24 8.54 -4.30
N GLU A 37 6.38 8.81 -3.68
CA GLU A 37 7.66 8.94 -4.36
C GLU A 37 8.07 7.61 -5.01
N ARG A 38 7.96 6.50 -4.27
CA ARG A 38 8.30 5.15 -4.77
C ARG A 38 7.48 4.75 -6.00
N PHE A 39 6.19 5.09 -6.02
CA PHE A 39 5.26 4.65 -7.08
C PHE A 39 4.88 5.75 -8.08
N GLY A 40 5.47 6.94 -7.99
CA GLY A 40 5.13 8.08 -8.87
C GLY A 40 3.66 8.52 -8.78
N LEU A 41 3.04 8.41 -7.60
CA LEU A 41 1.59 8.61 -7.43
C LEU A 41 1.22 10.02 -6.94
N THR A 42 0.07 10.51 -7.41
CA THR A 42 -0.58 11.69 -6.82
C THR A 42 -1.29 11.35 -5.51
N ARG A 43 -1.56 12.35 -4.67
CA ARG A 43 -2.27 12.18 -3.37
C ARG A 43 -3.64 11.53 -3.54
N LYS A 44 -4.35 11.87 -4.64
CA LYS A 44 -5.69 11.36 -4.95
C LYS A 44 -5.70 9.85 -5.20
N LEU A 45 -4.60 9.27 -5.70
CA LEU A 45 -4.49 7.82 -5.93
C LEU A 45 -3.79 7.09 -4.80
N ALA A 46 -2.85 7.74 -4.11
CA ALA A 46 -2.09 7.12 -3.04
C ALA A 46 -2.96 6.67 -1.87
N ILE A 47 -3.89 7.51 -1.39
CA ILE A 47 -4.74 7.16 -0.24
C ILE A 47 -5.64 5.94 -0.52
N PRO A 48 -6.40 5.87 -1.62
CA PRO A 48 -7.22 4.69 -1.93
C PRO A 48 -6.42 3.38 -2.00
N ILE A 49 -5.22 3.40 -2.61
CA ILE A 49 -4.37 2.21 -2.73
C ILE A 49 -3.85 1.80 -1.36
N LEU A 50 -3.47 2.77 -0.54
CA LEU A 50 -3.02 2.58 0.83
C LEU A 50 -4.09 1.99 1.74
N GLU A 51 -5.34 2.46 1.63
CA GLU A 51 -6.49 1.88 2.33
C GLU A 51 -6.77 0.45 1.87
N TRP A 52 -6.62 0.18 0.57
CA TRP A 52 -6.72 -1.18 0.04
C TRP A 52 -5.63 -2.09 0.61
N LEU A 53 -4.36 -1.66 0.65
CA LEU A 53 -3.27 -2.42 1.26
C LEU A 53 -3.51 -2.69 2.76
N ASP A 54 -4.10 -1.73 3.47
CA ASP A 54 -4.51 -1.90 4.86
C ASP A 54 -5.60 -3.00 4.98
N SER A 55 -6.59 -3.00 4.09
CA SER A 55 -7.67 -4.01 4.08
C SER A 55 -7.18 -5.42 3.73
N GLU A 56 -6.15 -5.53 2.92
CA GLU A 56 -5.51 -6.79 2.52
C GLU A 56 -4.49 -7.30 3.56
N ARG A 57 -4.39 -6.65 4.72
CA ARG A 57 -3.39 -6.93 5.76
C ARG A 57 -1.95 -6.92 5.26
N VAL A 58 -1.65 -6.06 4.29
CA VAL A 58 -0.28 -5.82 3.79
C VAL A 58 0.38 -4.73 4.62
N THR A 59 -0.40 -3.73 5.01
CA THR A 59 0.03 -2.65 5.91
C THR A 59 -0.94 -2.45 7.05
N ARG A 60 -0.50 -1.71 8.07
CA ARG A 60 -1.38 -1.15 9.10
C ARG A 60 -1.01 0.29 9.36
N ARG A 61 -1.99 1.19 9.31
CA ARG A 61 -1.81 2.60 9.66
C ARG A 61 -1.46 2.77 11.15
N ARG A 62 -0.37 3.49 11.44
CA ARG A 62 0.03 3.95 12.78
C ARG A 62 0.37 5.44 12.70
N GLY A 63 -0.57 6.29 13.10
CA GLY A 63 -0.41 7.75 13.01
C GLY A 63 -0.29 8.22 11.56
N SER A 64 0.84 8.86 11.23
CA SER A 64 1.20 9.36 9.89
C SER A 64 1.87 8.32 9.00
N GLU A 65 2.20 7.15 9.54
CA GLU A 65 2.91 6.08 8.84
C GLU A 65 2.07 4.81 8.66
N ARG A 66 2.61 3.89 7.87
CA ARG A 66 2.15 2.52 7.72
C ARG A 66 3.25 1.58 8.12
N ILE A 67 2.91 0.57 8.92
CA ILE A 67 3.77 -0.56 9.23
C ILE A 67 3.51 -1.66 8.20
N ILE A 68 4.56 -2.27 7.65
CA ILE A 68 4.44 -3.40 6.73
C ILE A 68 4.20 -4.68 7.55
N LEU A 69 3.15 -5.43 7.20
CA LEU A 69 2.79 -6.69 7.82
C LEU A 69 3.35 -7.84 6.96
N ARG A 70 4.60 -8.24 7.23
CA ARG A 70 5.17 -9.41 6.56
C ARG A 70 4.62 -10.69 7.20
N PRO A 71 4.13 -11.67 6.42
CA PRO A 71 3.80 -12.98 6.96
C PRO A 71 5.11 -13.65 7.41
N GLY A 72 5.33 -13.72 8.73
CA GLY A 72 6.46 -14.44 9.34
C GLY A 72 7.72 -13.59 9.57
N SER A 73 7.75 -12.84 10.67
CA SER A 73 8.97 -12.56 11.44
C SER A 73 8.80 -13.00 12.90
N GLY A 74 8.05 -14.10 13.08
CA GLY A 74 7.83 -14.77 14.36
C GLY A 74 8.19 -16.24 14.19
N ALA A 75 9.49 -16.52 14.32
CA ALA A 75 10.05 -17.79 14.73
C ALA A 75 10.81 -17.52 16.03
#